data_AF-A0A2E0WLJ5-F1
#
_entry.id   AF-A0A2E0WLJ5-F1
#
_cell.length_a   1.000
_cell.length_b   1.000
_cell.length_c   1.000
_cell.angle_alpha   90.00
_cell.angle_beta   90.00
_cell.angle_gamma   90.00
#
_symmetry.space_group_name_H-M   'P 1'
#
loop_
_entity.id
_entity.type
_entity.pdbx_description
1 polymer ?
#
loop_
_entity_poly.entity_id
_entity_poly.type
_entity_poly.pdbx_seq_one_letter_code
_entity_poly.pdbx_strand_id
1 'polypeptide(L)'
;GGSTELIVGEGFLPLYMESLYMGCVSMSQRFFPDGEITREGMRRAVLAAQLEFRPVRARIRSLSWQSETGASGTIKAIREIVINEGWSEQGITYQALKRLRKALLAAGHVDRLNLKGLSDERRPVLAGGFAILLAAFEVLKMKRMNVSTGALREGLMLDLLGRMRREDIREATIAAMAQRYQVDTEHAQRVEQLALAFFEQVRSCWGLNEQWQQWLHWAACLHEVGLIIAHSQYHKHGAYLIQHSDMAGFSLGEQARLASLVRGHRRKLNKELWKSQPPQMLYITLLLRLAVLLQRGRSDRLPADLTLDCAPEGISMRFPSGWLEAHPLTRAGLEEERDYLAAAGLRLEFT
;
A
#
# COMPACT_ATOMS: atom_id res chain seq x y z
N GLY A 1 1.26 -13.03 13.33
CA GLY A 1 2.10 -13.05 14.55
C GLY A 1 1.68 -11.93 15.48
N GLY A 2 1.72 -10.68 14.97
CA GLY A 2 1.12 -9.51 15.60
C GLY A 2 -0.29 -9.16 15.10
N SER A 3 -0.65 -9.55 13.88
CA SER A 3 -1.95 -9.26 13.24
C SER A 3 -2.64 -10.53 12.71
N THR A 4 -3.91 -10.36 12.33
CA THR A 4 -4.78 -11.34 11.66
C THR A 4 -5.48 -10.67 10.48
N GLU A 5 -5.21 -11.15 9.27
CA GLU A 5 -5.80 -10.64 8.04
C GLU A 5 -7.10 -11.38 7.67
N LEU A 6 -8.08 -10.64 7.17
CA LEU A 6 -9.36 -11.16 6.68
C LEU A 6 -9.61 -10.64 5.28
N ILE A 7 -9.86 -11.56 4.36
CA ILE A 7 -10.06 -11.25 2.94
C ILE A 7 -11.28 -12.00 2.45
N VAL A 8 -12.18 -11.30 1.76
CA VAL A 8 -13.23 -11.89 0.92
C VAL A 8 -12.92 -11.48 -0.51
N GLY A 9 -12.88 -12.44 -1.43
CA GLY A 9 -12.50 -12.20 -2.82
C GLY A 9 -12.98 -13.31 -3.75
N GLU A 10 -12.88 -13.05 -5.05
CA GLU A 10 -13.23 -13.96 -6.12
C GLU A 10 -12.07 -14.02 -7.13
N GLY A 11 -11.50 -15.21 -7.35
CA GLY A 11 -10.31 -15.37 -8.17
C GLY A 11 -9.15 -14.51 -7.64
N PHE A 12 -8.62 -13.62 -8.48
CA PHE A 12 -7.57 -12.66 -8.12
C PHE A 12 -8.11 -11.28 -7.68
N LEU A 13 -9.43 -11.11 -7.60
CA LEU A 13 -10.06 -9.84 -7.23
C LEU A 13 -10.44 -9.82 -5.74
N PRO A 14 -9.78 -8.99 -4.90
CA PRO A 14 -10.23 -8.76 -3.53
C PRO A 14 -11.49 -7.89 -3.51
N LEU A 15 -12.53 -8.34 -2.80
CA LEU A 15 -13.78 -7.59 -2.60
C LEU A 15 -13.80 -6.85 -1.25
N TYR A 16 -13.11 -7.41 -0.26
CA TYR A 16 -12.96 -6.83 1.06
C TYR A 16 -11.68 -7.32 1.71
N MET A 17 -10.92 -6.42 2.32
CA MET A 17 -9.65 -6.72 2.99
C MET A 17 -9.59 -5.93 4.28
N GLU A 18 -9.19 -6.61 5.36
CA GLU A 18 -8.98 -6.00 6.67
C GLU A 18 -7.78 -6.64 7.36
N SER A 19 -7.07 -5.84 8.15
CA SER A 19 -6.04 -6.34 9.07
C SER A 19 -6.43 -5.97 10.49
N LEU A 20 -6.66 -6.99 11.31
CA LEU A 20 -7.04 -6.84 12.71
C LEU A 20 -5.80 -6.95 13.60
N TYR A 21 -5.70 -6.08 14.61
CA TYR A 21 -4.56 -6.00 15.51
C TYR A 21 -4.61 -7.06 16.62
N MET A 22 -4.58 -8.33 16.20
CA MET A 22 -4.49 -9.48 17.10
C MET A 22 -3.69 -10.59 16.45
N GLY A 23 -2.75 -11.17 17.19
CA GLY A 23 -1.95 -12.28 16.69
C GLY A 23 -1.60 -13.27 17.80
N CYS A 24 -1.16 -14.47 17.41
CA CYS A 24 -0.92 -15.56 18.36
C CYS A 24 0.09 -15.20 19.46
N VAL A 25 1.09 -14.36 19.17
CA VAL A 25 2.10 -13.93 20.16
C VAL A 25 1.48 -12.98 21.17
N SER A 26 0.87 -11.88 20.70
CA SER A 26 0.29 -10.86 21.58
C SER A 26 -0.88 -11.41 22.41
N MET A 27 -1.70 -12.28 21.83
CA MET A 27 -2.79 -12.95 22.54
C MET A 27 -2.29 -13.94 23.58
N SER A 28 -1.20 -14.68 23.30
CA SER A 28 -0.63 -15.63 24.26
C SER A 28 -0.05 -14.90 25.46
N GLN A 29 0.78 -13.90 25.22
CA GLN A 29 1.39 -13.07 26.28
C GLN A 29 0.34 -12.37 27.15
N ARG A 30 -0.73 -11.86 26.55
CA ARG A 30 -1.76 -11.08 27.27
C ARG A 30 -2.70 -11.94 28.11
N PHE A 31 -3.10 -13.10 27.62
CA PHE A 31 -4.20 -13.88 28.23
C PHE A 31 -3.77 -15.19 28.87
N PHE A 32 -2.54 -15.64 28.59
CA PHE A 32 -1.95 -16.86 29.13
C PHE A 32 -0.54 -16.54 29.67
N PRO A 33 -0.43 -15.61 30.65
CA PRO A 33 0.86 -15.25 31.24
C PRO A 33 1.51 -16.50 31.84
N ASP A 34 2.83 -16.55 31.74
CA ASP A 34 3.66 -17.69 32.16
C ASP A 34 3.31 -19.03 31.50
N GLY A 35 2.41 -19.05 30.49
CA GLY A 35 1.96 -20.28 29.84
C GLY A 35 0.76 -20.94 30.49
N GLU A 36 0.14 -20.34 31.50
CA GLU A 36 -1.02 -20.88 32.22
C GLU A 36 -2.31 -20.82 31.37
N ILE A 37 -2.94 -21.97 31.16
CA ILE A 37 -4.16 -22.14 30.35
C ILE A 37 -5.39 -22.35 31.25
N THR A 38 -5.85 -21.26 31.85
CA THR A 38 -7.05 -21.29 32.70
C THR A 38 -8.34 -21.13 31.88
N ARG A 39 -9.47 -21.57 32.46
CA ARG A 39 -10.80 -21.39 31.84
C ARG A 39 -11.14 -19.91 31.62
N GLU A 40 -10.78 -19.05 32.58
CA GLU A 40 -11.00 -17.62 32.50
C GLU A 40 -10.06 -16.95 31.49
N GLY A 41 -8.78 -17.33 31.46
CA GLY A 41 -7.82 -16.86 30.44
C GLY A 41 -8.32 -17.16 29.02
N MET A 42 -8.74 -18.40 28.77
CA MET A 42 -9.31 -18.83 27.49
C MET A 42 -10.59 -18.04 27.13
N ARG A 43 -11.49 -17.83 28.10
CA ARG A 43 -12.71 -17.05 27.88
C ARG A 43 -12.38 -15.60 27.49
N ARG A 44 -11.47 -14.95 28.22
CA ARG A 44 -11.05 -13.56 27.95
C ARG A 44 -10.34 -13.42 26.61
N ALA A 45 -9.48 -14.38 26.26
CA ALA A 45 -8.79 -14.39 24.97
C ALA A 45 -9.78 -14.48 23.79
N VAL A 46 -10.74 -15.41 23.87
CA VAL A 46 -11.77 -15.56 22.83
C VAL A 46 -12.63 -14.30 22.76
N LEU A 47 -13.09 -13.75 23.89
CA LEU A 47 -13.89 -12.53 23.92
C LEU A 47 -13.14 -11.33 23.33
N ALA A 48 -11.86 -11.18 23.65
CA ALA A 48 -11.03 -10.10 23.09
C ALA A 48 -10.91 -10.23 21.57
N ALA A 49 -10.66 -11.43 21.05
CA ALA A 49 -10.65 -11.65 19.60
C ALA A 49 -12.03 -11.36 18.97
N GLN A 50 -13.13 -11.76 19.61
CA GLN A 50 -14.48 -11.45 19.14
C GLN A 50 -14.76 -9.95 19.08
N LEU A 51 -14.20 -9.15 20.00
CA LEU A 51 -14.31 -7.69 19.97
C LEU A 51 -13.57 -7.09 18.75
N GLU A 52 -12.38 -7.59 18.42
CA GLU A 52 -11.65 -7.19 17.20
C GLU A 52 -12.42 -7.55 15.93
N PHE A 53 -13.09 -8.70 15.88
CA PHE A 53 -13.93 -9.08 14.74
C PHE A 53 -15.24 -8.26 14.62
N ARG A 54 -15.67 -7.58 15.69
CA ARG A 54 -17.01 -6.95 15.74
C ARG A 54 -17.24 -5.89 14.65
N PRO A 55 -16.30 -4.97 14.34
CA PRO A 55 -16.52 -3.94 13.33
C PRO A 55 -16.68 -4.52 11.92
N VAL A 56 -15.95 -5.60 11.60
CA VAL A 56 -15.87 -6.17 10.25
C VAL A 56 -16.91 -7.27 9.99
N ARG A 57 -17.47 -7.86 11.06
CA ARG A 57 -18.39 -9.01 10.98
C ARG A 57 -19.56 -8.80 10.02
N ALA A 58 -20.25 -7.66 10.12
CA ALA A 58 -21.47 -7.41 9.35
C ALA A 58 -21.16 -7.36 7.85
N ARG A 59 -20.09 -6.63 7.49
CA ARG A 59 -19.62 -6.47 6.11
C ARG A 59 -19.16 -7.79 5.51
N ILE A 60 -18.35 -8.55 6.23
CA ILE A 60 -17.87 -9.87 5.79
C ILE A 60 -19.07 -10.78 5.51
N ARG A 61 -20.01 -10.90 6.46
CA ARG A 61 -21.17 -11.78 6.31
C ARG A 61 -22.13 -11.35 5.20
N SER A 62 -22.23 -10.06 4.87
CA SER A 62 -23.08 -9.60 3.76
C SER A 62 -22.55 -9.99 2.40
N LEU A 63 -21.23 -10.14 2.25
CA LEU A 63 -20.62 -10.53 0.97
C LEU A 63 -20.89 -12.00 0.63
N SER A 64 -21.07 -12.85 1.66
CA SER A 64 -21.14 -14.31 1.53
C SER A 64 -19.90 -14.90 0.84
N TRP A 65 -19.67 -16.20 1.01
CA TRP A 65 -18.58 -16.90 0.33
C TRP A 65 -18.93 -18.38 0.17
N GLN A 66 -18.29 -19.02 -0.81
CA GLN A 66 -18.49 -20.44 -1.10
C GLN A 66 -17.55 -21.35 -0.31
N SER A 67 -16.37 -20.85 0.07
CA SER A 67 -15.37 -21.65 0.80
C SER A 67 -14.50 -20.80 1.70
N GLU A 68 -14.13 -21.36 2.85
CA GLU A 68 -13.19 -20.77 3.80
C GLU A 68 -11.82 -21.42 3.69
N THR A 69 -10.78 -20.58 3.59
CA THR A 69 -9.39 -21.03 3.57
C THR A 69 -8.59 -20.24 4.59
N GLY A 70 -7.81 -20.94 5.42
CA GLY A 70 -6.88 -20.33 6.36
C GLY A 70 -5.43 -20.58 5.95
N ALA A 71 -4.55 -19.64 6.30
CA ALA A 71 -3.12 -19.72 6.01
C ALA A 71 -2.28 -19.47 7.28
N SER A 72 -0.95 -19.56 7.15
CA SER A 72 0.01 -19.31 8.23
C SER A 72 0.11 -20.38 9.33
N GLY A 73 1.12 -20.24 10.20
CA GLY A 73 1.55 -21.28 11.13
C GLY A 73 0.50 -21.77 12.13
N THR A 74 -0.35 -20.88 12.68
CA THR A 74 -1.41 -21.29 13.62
C THR A 74 -2.43 -22.22 12.96
N ILE A 75 -2.87 -21.87 11.75
CA ILE A 75 -3.83 -22.68 11.00
C ILE A 75 -3.22 -24.04 10.63
N LYS A 76 -1.97 -24.06 10.14
CA LYS A 76 -1.26 -25.29 9.79
C LYS A 76 -1.09 -26.22 11.01
N ALA A 77 -0.62 -25.68 12.14
CA ALA A 77 -0.43 -26.44 13.37
C ALA A 77 -1.76 -26.99 13.93
N ILE A 78 -2.82 -26.18 13.96
CA ILE A 78 -4.15 -26.65 14.42
C ILE A 78 -4.68 -27.75 13.50
N ARG A 79 -4.53 -27.63 12.18
CA ARG A 79 -4.90 -28.70 11.24
C ARG A 79 -4.16 -30.00 11.55
N GLU A 80 -2.84 -29.95 11.70
CA GLU A 80 -2.02 -31.12 11.99
C GLU A 80 -2.46 -31.79 13.29
N ILE A 81 -2.68 -31.00 14.35
CA ILE A 81 -3.16 -31.51 15.63
C ILE A 81 -4.52 -32.20 15.49
N VAL A 82 -5.52 -31.52 14.91
CA VAL A 82 -6.88 -32.10 14.84
C VAL A 82 -6.95 -33.35 13.97
N ILE A 83 -6.09 -33.47 12.95
CA ILE A 83 -5.99 -34.66 12.10
C ILE A 83 -5.28 -35.79 12.86
N ASN A 84 -4.11 -35.52 13.44
CA ASN A 84 -3.29 -36.54 14.10
C ASN A 84 -3.93 -37.10 15.38
N GLU A 85 -4.74 -36.29 16.06
CA GLU A 85 -5.57 -36.72 17.20
C GLU A 85 -6.85 -37.44 16.78
N GLY A 86 -7.14 -37.55 15.47
CA GLY A 86 -8.36 -38.20 14.95
C GLY A 86 -9.64 -37.41 15.26
N TRP A 87 -9.54 -36.09 15.44
CA TRP A 87 -10.69 -35.23 15.73
C TRP A 87 -11.39 -34.69 14.48
N SER A 88 -10.73 -34.77 13.32
CA SER A 88 -11.27 -34.39 12.03
C SER A 88 -10.50 -35.04 10.89
N GLU A 89 -11.21 -35.46 9.85
CA GLU A 89 -10.62 -35.96 8.60
C GLU A 89 -10.64 -34.91 7.47
N GLN A 90 -11.43 -33.83 7.64
CA GLN A 90 -11.77 -32.87 6.59
C GLN A 90 -11.14 -31.47 6.83
N GLY A 91 -10.02 -31.41 7.55
CA GLY A 91 -9.38 -30.15 7.95
C GLY A 91 -9.94 -29.60 9.27
N ILE A 92 -10.03 -28.28 9.40
CA ILE A 92 -10.42 -27.65 10.68
C ILE A 92 -11.94 -27.48 10.73
N THR A 93 -12.60 -28.11 11.69
CA THR A 93 -14.05 -27.99 11.92
C THR A 93 -14.35 -27.35 13.27
N TYR A 94 -15.52 -26.73 13.40
CA TYR A 94 -15.93 -26.14 14.68
C TYR A 94 -15.97 -27.19 15.81
N GLN A 95 -16.36 -28.43 15.50
CA GLN A 95 -16.37 -29.52 16.47
C GLN A 95 -14.95 -29.93 16.92
N ALA A 96 -14.00 -30.00 15.99
CA ALA A 96 -12.60 -30.28 16.31
C ALA A 96 -11.99 -29.18 17.17
N LEU A 97 -12.32 -27.90 16.91
CA LEU A 97 -11.88 -26.80 17.77
C LEU A 97 -12.45 -26.89 19.19
N LYS A 98 -13.68 -27.37 19.37
CA LYS A 98 -14.23 -27.64 20.71
C LYS A 98 -13.47 -28.75 21.44
N ARG A 99 -13.03 -29.80 20.73
CA ARG A 99 -12.19 -30.86 21.31
C ARG A 99 -10.81 -30.32 21.70
N LEU A 100 -10.19 -29.54 20.82
CA LEU A 100 -8.93 -28.87 21.10
C LEU A 100 -9.04 -27.93 22.32
N ARG A 101 -10.13 -27.16 22.46
CA ARG A 101 -10.38 -26.34 23.66
C ARG A 101 -10.34 -27.17 24.95
N LYS A 102 -10.98 -28.34 24.94
CA LYS A 102 -11.00 -29.23 26.12
C LYS A 102 -9.60 -29.74 26.44
N ALA A 103 -8.83 -30.14 25.42
CA ALA A 103 -7.45 -30.61 25.61
C ALA A 103 -6.54 -29.50 26.16
N LEU A 104 -6.63 -28.28 25.62
CA LEU A 104 -5.88 -27.12 26.12
C LEU A 104 -6.18 -26.82 27.59
N LEU A 105 -7.46 -26.82 27.97
CA LEU A 105 -7.88 -26.57 29.36
C LEU A 105 -7.51 -27.72 30.30
N ALA A 106 -7.51 -28.97 29.81
CA ALA A 106 -7.14 -30.14 30.61
C ALA A 106 -5.63 -30.16 30.92
N ALA A 107 -4.79 -29.74 29.98
CA ALA A 107 -3.35 -29.61 30.22
C ALA A 107 -3.04 -28.50 31.24
N GLY A 108 -3.80 -27.40 31.21
CA GLY A 108 -3.69 -26.28 32.15
C GLY A 108 -2.43 -25.43 32.00
N HIS A 109 -1.41 -25.89 31.27
CA HIS A 109 -0.19 -25.13 30.98
C HIS A 109 0.36 -25.53 29.61
N VAL A 110 0.98 -24.59 28.90
CA VAL A 110 1.53 -24.83 27.56
C VAL A 110 2.55 -25.96 27.53
N ASP A 111 3.43 -26.05 28.54
CA ASP A 111 4.46 -27.11 28.63
C ASP A 111 3.89 -28.52 28.84
N ARG A 112 2.66 -28.61 29.37
CA ARG A 112 1.97 -29.89 29.59
C ARG A 112 1.16 -30.33 28.37
N LEU A 113 1.20 -29.57 27.26
CA LEU A 113 0.50 -29.92 26.03
C LEU A 113 1.18 -31.09 25.32
N ASN A 114 0.60 -32.28 25.50
CA ASN A 114 0.97 -33.48 24.76
C ASN A 114 -0.01 -33.70 23.60
N LEU A 115 0.18 -32.95 22.51
CA LEU A 115 -0.66 -33.00 21.31
C LEU A 115 0.17 -33.49 20.10
N LYS A 116 -0.32 -34.51 19.39
CA LYS A 116 0.36 -35.06 18.22
C LYS A 116 0.48 -34.03 17.10
N GLY A 117 1.70 -33.78 16.64
CA GLY A 117 2.00 -32.79 15.59
C GLY A 117 2.20 -31.35 16.10
N LEU A 118 2.15 -31.12 17.43
CA LEU A 118 2.54 -29.82 17.99
C LEU A 118 4.06 -29.74 18.11
N SER A 119 4.70 -28.85 17.35
CA SER A 119 6.13 -28.56 17.50
C SER A 119 6.44 -27.70 18.72
N ASP A 120 7.66 -27.82 19.25
CA ASP A 120 8.14 -27.04 20.41
C ASP A 120 8.08 -25.53 20.15
N GLU A 121 8.42 -25.08 18.94
CA GLU A 121 8.35 -23.68 18.53
C GLU A 121 6.91 -23.12 18.57
N ARG A 122 5.90 -23.96 18.32
CA ARG A 122 4.49 -23.53 18.26
C ARG A 122 3.78 -23.65 19.61
N ARG A 123 4.26 -24.51 20.51
CA ARG A 123 3.71 -24.73 21.84
C ARG A 123 3.42 -23.42 22.61
N PRO A 124 4.35 -22.46 22.76
CA PRO A 124 4.11 -21.27 23.59
C PRO A 124 3.05 -20.32 23.01
N VAL A 125 2.78 -20.38 21.71
CA VAL A 125 1.85 -19.45 21.02
C VAL A 125 0.53 -20.11 20.59
N LEU A 126 0.37 -21.41 20.87
CA LEU A 126 -0.79 -22.18 20.42
C LEU A 126 -2.09 -21.68 21.03
N ALA A 127 -2.11 -21.42 22.34
CA ALA A 127 -3.33 -21.03 23.06
C ALA A 127 -3.90 -19.69 22.55
N GLY A 128 -3.06 -18.68 22.35
CA GLY A 128 -3.48 -17.39 21.80
C GLY A 128 -3.94 -17.51 20.34
N GLY A 129 -3.21 -18.27 19.51
CA GLY A 129 -3.61 -18.52 18.13
C GLY A 129 -4.94 -19.29 18.02
N PHE A 130 -5.13 -20.29 18.87
CA PHE A 130 -6.37 -21.05 18.98
C PHE A 130 -7.55 -20.16 19.36
N ALA A 131 -7.38 -19.26 20.33
CA ALA A 131 -8.44 -18.35 20.77
C ALA A 131 -8.92 -17.44 19.63
N ILE A 132 -7.99 -16.90 18.82
CA ILE A 132 -8.33 -16.11 17.62
C ILE A 132 -9.14 -16.95 16.62
N LEU A 133 -8.67 -18.17 16.31
CA LEU A 133 -9.34 -19.02 15.33
C LEU A 133 -10.74 -19.44 15.80
N LEU A 134 -10.88 -19.80 17.08
CA LEU A 134 -12.18 -20.13 17.65
C LEU A 134 -13.15 -18.94 17.59
N ALA A 135 -12.68 -17.73 17.93
CA ALA A 135 -13.47 -16.52 17.81
C ALA A 135 -13.92 -16.27 16.37
N ALA A 136 -13.04 -16.46 15.39
CA ALA A 136 -13.38 -16.33 13.97
C ALA A 136 -14.52 -17.28 13.59
N PHE A 137 -14.43 -18.56 13.95
CA PHE A 137 -15.48 -19.57 13.70
C PHE A 137 -16.82 -19.16 14.33
N GLU A 138 -16.79 -18.64 15.56
CA GLU A 138 -18.01 -18.27 16.29
C GLU A 138 -18.67 -16.99 15.76
N VAL A 139 -17.86 -16.01 15.36
CA VAL A 139 -18.33 -14.70 14.85
C VAL A 139 -18.83 -14.82 13.42
N LEU A 140 -18.07 -15.50 12.57
CA LEU A 140 -18.37 -15.65 11.14
C LEU A 140 -19.28 -16.86 10.85
N LYS A 141 -19.59 -17.68 11.86
CA LYS A 141 -20.43 -18.89 11.75
C LYS A 141 -19.87 -19.92 10.77
N MET A 142 -18.55 -20.01 10.69
CA MET A 142 -17.86 -21.00 9.85
C MET A 142 -18.09 -22.40 10.40
N LYS A 143 -18.30 -23.36 9.49
CA LYS A 143 -18.47 -24.77 9.84
C LYS A 143 -17.17 -25.56 9.68
N ARG A 144 -16.44 -25.25 8.62
CA ARG A 144 -15.18 -25.88 8.21
C ARG A 144 -14.25 -24.80 7.66
N MET A 145 -12.96 -25.11 7.64
CA MET A 145 -11.93 -24.29 7.02
C MET A 145 -10.90 -25.21 6.37
N ASN A 146 -10.66 -24.99 5.08
CA ASN A 146 -9.56 -25.60 4.35
C ASN A 146 -8.26 -24.89 4.72
N VAL A 147 -7.10 -25.53 4.50
CA VAL A 147 -5.80 -24.93 4.80
C VAL A 147 -5.03 -24.74 3.52
N SER A 148 -4.60 -23.50 3.28
CA SER A 148 -3.75 -23.16 2.14
C SER A 148 -2.31 -23.58 2.40
N THR A 149 -1.67 -24.09 1.35
CA THR A 149 -0.22 -24.30 1.32
C THR A 149 0.50 -22.96 1.19
N GLY A 150 -0.04 -22.04 0.36
CA GLY A 150 0.47 -20.69 0.13
C GLY A 150 -0.02 -19.64 1.13
N ALA A 151 0.73 -18.56 1.26
CA ALA A 151 0.44 -17.40 2.09
C ALA A 151 1.03 -16.13 1.42
N LEU A 152 1.59 -15.22 2.23
CA LEU A 152 2.14 -13.95 1.75
C LEU A 152 3.32 -14.14 0.78
N ARG A 153 4.17 -15.15 1.00
CA ARG A 153 5.39 -15.35 0.19
C ARG A 153 5.05 -15.69 -1.26
N GLU A 154 4.12 -16.61 -1.45
CA GLU A 154 3.65 -17.01 -2.78
C GLU A 154 2.92 -15.85 -3.47
N GLY A 155 2.13 -15.07 -2.72
CA GLY A 155 1.50 -13.85 -3.23
C GLY A 155 2.52 -12.81 -3.71
N LEU A 156 3.60 -12.58 -2.94
CA LEU A 156 4.68 -11.67 -3.34
C LEU A 156 5.43 -12.17 -4.57
N MET A 157 5.67 -13.48 -4.69
CA MET A 157 6.31 -14.04 -5.89
C MET A 157 5.45 -13.86 -7.14
N LEU A 158 4.13 -14.10 -7.03
CA LEU A 158 3.19 -13.88 -8.12
C LEU A 158 3.11 -12.40 -8.51
N ASP A 159 3.07 -11.49 -7.52
CA ASP A 159 3.08 -10.05 -7.76
C ASP A 159 4.37 -9.61 -8.49
N LEU A 160 5.54 -10.09 -8.06
CA LEU A 160 6.80 -9.81 -8.74
C LEU A 160 6.82 -10.32 -10.19
N LEU A 161 6.30 -11.52 -10.45
CA LEU A 161 6.17 -12.07 -11.80
C LEU A 161 5.20 -11.26 -12.67
N GLY A 162 4.08 -10.80 -12.09
CA GLY A 162 3.11 -9.93 -12.77
C GLY A 162 3.74 -8.59 -13.19
N ARG A 163 4.53 -7.97 -12.31
CA ARG A 163 5.30 -6.75 -12.61
C ARG A 163 6.26 -6.95 -13.80
N MET A 164 6.88 -8.12 -13.91
CA MET A 164 7.76 -8.43 -15.06
C MET A 164 6.98 -8.65 -16.37
N ARG A 165 5.68 -8.99 -16.30
CA ARG A 165 4.83 -9.33 -17.44
C ARG A 165 3.85 -8.22 -17.85
N ARG A 166 4.00 -6.99 -17.32
CA ARG A 166 3.10 -5.82 -17.54
C ARG A 166 1.67 -5.98 -17.01
N GLU A 167 1.47 -6.85 -16.03
CA GLU A 167 0.22 -6.92 -15.23
C GLU A 167 0.45 -6.19 -13.89
N ASP A 168 0.86 -4.93 -13.94
CA ASP A 168 1.19 -4.17 -12.74
C ASP A 168 -0.07 -3.64 -12.04
N ILE A 169 -0.41 -4.25 -10.90
CA ILE A 169 -1.56 -3.85 -10.07
C ILE A 169 -1.48 -2.40 -9.57
N ARG A 170 -0.30 -1.78 -9.61
CA ARG A 170 -0.12 -0.38 -9.23
C ARG A 170 -0.80 0.56 -10.21
N GLU A 171 -0.86 0.25 -11.50
CA GLU A 171 -1.62 1.05 -12.48
C GLU A 171 -3.09 1.11 -12.11
N ALA A 172 -3.68 -0.05 -11.81
CA ALA A 172 -5.07 -0.12 -11.37
C ALA A 172 -5.29 0.67 -10.06
N THR A 173 -4.31 0.65 -9.15
CA THR A 173 -4.36 1.42 -7.90
C THR A 173 -4.31 2.93 -8.14
N ILE A 174 -3.43 3.40 -9.04
CA ILE A 174 -3.34 4.81 -9.42
C ILE A 174 -4.65 5.27 -10.07
N ALA A 175 -5.18 4.50 -11.02
CA ALA A 175 -6.45 4.79 -11.68
C ALA A 175 -7.63 4.83 -10.68
N ALA A 176 -7.71 3.84 -9.79
CA ALA A 176 -8.75 3.78 -8.76
C ALA A 176 -8.66 4.97 -7.79
N MET A 177 -7.44 5.39 -7.42
CA MET A 177 -7.24 6.55 -6.56
C MET A 177 -7.66 7.86 -7.27
N ALA A 178 -7.23 8.06 -8.52
CA ALA A 178 -7.61 9.21 -9.32
C ALA A 178 -9.14 9.32 -9.46
N GLN A 179 -9.82 8.19 -9.74
CA GLN A 179 -11.27 8.11 -9.80
C GLN A 179 -11.93 8.43 -8.46
N ARG A 180 -11.46 7.80 -7.36
CA ARG A 180 -12.02 7.97 -6.01
C ARG A 180 -12.03 9.42 -5.55
N TYR A 181 -10.97 10.16 -5.87
CA TYR A 181 -10.80 11.56 -5.48
C TYR A 181 -11.17 12.54 -6.59
N GLN A 182 -11.82 12.07 -7.66
CA GLN A 182 -12.38 12.90 -8.74
C GLN A 182 -11.32 13.82 -9.39
N VAL A 183 -10.14 13.26 -9.66
CA VAL A 183 -9.10 13.97 -10.41
C VAL A 183 -9.60 14.26 -11.83
N ASP A 184 -9.34 15.47 -12.33
CA ASP A 184 -9.53 15.82 -13.74
C ASP A 184 -8.54 15.01 -14.59
N THR A 185 -9.01 13.91 -15.16
CA THR A 185 -8.20 12.96 -15.91
C THR A 185 -7.69 13.55 -17.21
N GLU A 186 -8.44 14.44 -17.86
CA GLU A 186 -8.00 15.09 -19.09
C GLU A 186 -6.83 16.04 -18.81
N HIS A 187 -6.92 16.82 -17.73
CA HIS A 187 -5.83 17.69 -17.32
C HIS A 187 -4.60 16.89 -16.86
N ALA A 188 -4.81 15.83 -16.09
CA ALA A 188 -3.72 14.92 -15.69
C ALA A 188 -2.99 14.33 -16.89
N GLN A 189 -3.73 13.89 -17.93
CA GLN A 189 -3.15 13.40 -19.19
C GLN A 189 -2.34 14.48 -19.93
N ARG A 190 -2.81 15.73 -19.98
CA ARG A 190 -2.04 16.83 -20.59
C ARG A 190 -0.73 17.09 -19.86
N VAL A 191 -0.75 17.08 -18.53
CA VAL A 191 0.45 17.21 -17.69
C VAL A 191 1.40 16.03 -17.91
N GLU A 192 0.88 14.81 -17.90
CA GLU A 192 1.64 13.58 -18.12
C GLU A 192 2.34 13.59 -19.48
N GLN A 193 1.62 13.87 -20.57
CA GLN A 193 2.17 13.91 -21.93
C GLN A 193 3.33 14.90 -22.04
N LEU A 194 3.18 16.09 -21.48
CA LEU A 194 4.24 17.10 -21.48
C LEU A 194 5.44 16.67 -20.61
N ALA A 195 5.18 16.13 -19.42
CA ALA A 195 6.22 15.65 -18.53
C ALA A 195 7.04 14.51 -19.16
N LEU A 196 6.38 13.58 -19.87
CA LEU A 196 7.02 12.49 -20.59
C LEU A 196 7.77 12.98 -21.84
N ALA A 197 7.24 13.98 -22.55
CA ALA A 197 7.97 14.62 -23.65
C ALA A 197 9.27 15.29 -23.17
N PHE A 198 9.22 15.95 -22.01
CA PHE A 198 10.42 16.48 -21.36
C PHE A 198 11.36 15.41 -20.87
N PHE A 199 10.83 14.33 -20.28
CA PHE A 199 11.62 13.17 -19.85
C PHE A 199 12.49 12.62 -20.99
N GLU A 200 11.91 12.41 -22.17
CA GLU A 200 12.66 11.87 -23.31
C GLU A 200 13.81 12.77 -23.77
N GLN A 201 13.67 14.09 -23.63
CA GLN A 201 14.73 15.04 -24.02
C GLN A 201 15.94 15.00 -23.06
N VAL A 202 15.72 14.71 -21.78
CA VAL A 202 16.76 14.79 -20.73
C VAL A 202 17.16 13.43 -20.14
N ARG A 203 16.50 12.34 -20.51
CA ARG A 203 16.74 11.03 -19.87
C ARG A 203 18.18 10.54 -19.97
N SER A 204 18.85 10.81 -21.08
CA SER A 204 20.22 10.35 -21.34
C SER A 204 21.23 11.04 -20.42
N CYS A 205 21.13 12.36 -20.28
CA CYS A 205 22.06 13.16 -19.47
C CYS A 205 21.88 12.91 -17.97
N TRP A 206 20.67 12.59 -17.52
CA TRP A 206 20.33 12.40 -16.11
C TRP A 206 20.29 10.93 -15.69
N GLY A 207 20.61 10.01 -16.61
CA GLY A 207 20.60 8.58 -16.35
C GLY A 207 19.22 8.07 -15.92
N LEU A 208 18.16 8.60 -16.53
CA LEU A 208 16.79 8.17 -16.27
C LEU A 208 16.45 6.95 -17.13
N ASN A 209 15.79 5.98 -16.52
CA ASN A 209 15.35 4.73 -17.14
C ASN A 209 13.82 4.63 -17.11
N GLU A 210 13.27 3.56 -17.69
CA GLU A 210 11.83 3.31 -17.75
C GLU A 210 11.15 3.30 -16.37
N GLN A 211 11.87 2.89 -15.32
CA GLN A 211 11.34 2.94 -13.95
C GLN A 211 11.05 4.38 -13.52
N TRP A 212 11.93 5.34 -13.85
CA TRP A 212 11.71 6.74 -13.53
C TRP A 212 10.62 7.39 -14.38
N GLN A 213 10.48 6.96 -15.63
CA GLN A 213 9.35 7.34 -16.49
C GLN A 213 8.01 6.93 -15.83
N GLN A 214 7.95 5.72 -15.28
CA GLN A 214 6.80 5.19 -14.58
C GLN A 214 6.43 5.99 -13.31
N TRP A 215 7.44 6.44 -12.55
CA TRP A 215 7.23 7.31 -11.39
C TRP A 215 6.69 8.69 -11.78
N LEU A 216 7.18 9.25 -12.89
CA LEU A 216 6.69 10.52 -13.42
C LEU A 216 5.23 10.42 -13.84
N HIS A 217 4.88 9.33 -14.54
CA HIS A 217 3.51 8.99 -14.91
C HIS A 217 2.57 8.98 -13.70
N TRP A 218 2.85 8.15 -12.70
CA TRP A 218 2.01 8.04 -11.51
C TRP A 218 1.86 9.37 -10.76
N ALA A 219 2.95 10.14 -10.66
CA ALA A 219 2.91 11.44 -10.00
C ALA A 219 2.06 12.44 -10.80
N ALA A 220 2.14 12.43 -12.14
CA ALA A 220 1.29 13.25 -13.01
C ALA A 220 -0.19 12.87 -12.89
N CYS A 221 -0.52 11.58 -12.85
CA CYS A 221 -1.91 11.13 -12.66
C CYS A 221 -2.52 11.61 -11.33
N LEU A 222 -1.72 11.76 -10.27
CA LEU A 222 -2.22 12.05 -8.92
C LEU A 222 -1.87 13.45 -8.39
N HIS A 223 -1.23 14.31 -9.18
CA HIS A 223 -0.75 15.60 -8.67
C HIS A 223 -1.87 16.49 -8.12
N GLU A 224 -3.10 16.37 -8.63
CA GLU A 224 -4.28 17.12 -8.19
C GLU A 224 -5.19 16.37 -7.20
N VAL A 225 -4.80 15.18 -6.73
CA VAL A 225 -5.65 14.37 -5.82
C VAL A 225 -6.03 15.11 -4.53
N GLY A 226 -5.23 16.10 -4.12
CA GLY A 226 -5.50 16.96 -2.97
C GLY A 226 -6.56 18.05 -3.17
N LEU A 227 -7.00 18.31 -4.41
CA LEU A 227 -8.01 19.35 -4.71
C LEU A 227 -9.37 19.03 -4.08
N ILE A 228 -9.67 17.75 -3.87
CA ILE A 228 -10.88 17.29 -3.16
C ILE A 228 -10.98 17.83 -1.72
N ILE A 229 -9.83 18.17 -1.10
CA ILE A 229 -9.78 18.76 0.25
C ILE A 229 -9.84 20.29 0.15
N ALA A 230 -8.90 20.89 -0.58
CA ALA A 230 -8.83 22.33 -0.75
C ALA A 230 -7.91 22.73 -1.91
N HIS A 231 -8.22 23.85 -2.58
CA HIS A 231 -7.33 24.47 -3.57
C HIS A 231 -6.05 25.03 -2.94
N SER A 232 -6.13 25.55 -1.72
CA SER A 232 -4.95 25.99 -0.99
C SER A 232 -4.13 24.77 -0.57
N GLN A 233 -2.82 24.81 -0.81
CA GLN A 233 -1.88 23.76 -0.38
C GLN A 233 -2.21 22.34 -0.90
N TYR A 234 -2.90 22.20 -2.04
CA TYR A 234 -3.33 20.87 -2.54
C TYR A 234 -2.19 19.86 -2.76
N HIS A 235 -0.97 20.31 -3.03
CA HIS A 235 0.23 19.45 -3.06
C HIS A 235 0.51 18.75 -1.72
N LYS A 236 0.26 19.42 -0.58
CA LYS A 236 0.39 18.83 0.76
C LYS A 236 -0.77 17.88 1.05
N HIS A 237 -2.00 18.26 0.68
CA HIS A 237 -3.18 17.43 0.82
C HIS A 237 -3.09 16.16 -0.03
N GLY A 238 -2.60 16.28 -1.26
CA GLY A 238 -2.39 15.14 -2.15
C GLY A 238 -1.35 14.18 -1.60
N ALA A 239 -0.21 14.71 -1.12
CA ALA A 239 0.79 13.90 -0.45
C ALA A 239 0.24 13.18 0.80
N TYR A 240 -0.57 13.88 1.61
CA TYR A 240 -1.23 13.29 2.77
C TYR A 240 -2.19 12.15 2.38
N LEU A 241 -3.04 12.38 1.39
CA LEU A 241 -3.97 11.36 0.89
C LEU A 241 -3.21 10.14 0.38
N ILE A 242 -2.15 10.33 -0.42
CA ILE A 242 -1.33 9.22 -0.92
C ILE A 242 -0.67 8.49 0.24
N GLN A 243 -0.10 9.18 1.22
CA GLN A 243 0.62 8.58 2.36
C GLN A 243 -0.26 7.74 3.28
N HIS A 244 -1.56 8.03 3.34
CA HIS A 244 -2.51 7.41 4.28
C HIS A 244 -3.65 6.64 3.59
N SER A 245 -3.54 6.38 2.29
CA SER A 245 -4.47 5.53 1.55
C SER A 245 -3.94 4.09 1.43
N ASP A 246 -4.84 3.13 1.21
CA ASP A 246 -4.47 1.78 0.82
C ASP A 246 -4.03 1.77 -0.66
N MET A 247 -2.72 1.62 -0.88
CA MET A 247 -2.11 1.65 -2.20
C MET A 247 -1.64 0.25 -2.61
N ALA A 248 -2.55 -0.60 -3.09
CA ALA A 248 -2.23 -1.97 -3.46
C ALA A 248 -1.06 -2.05 -4.45
N GLY A 249 -0.13 -2.97 -4.21
CA GLY A 249 1.11 -3.11 -4.99
C GLY A 249 2.24 -2.13 -4.65
N PHE A 250 1.97 -1.04 -3.93
CA PHE A 250 3.01 -0.16 -3.41
C PHE A 250 3.49 -0.65 -2.03
N SER A 251 4.79 -0.79 -1.86
CA SER A 251 5.38 -0.85 -0.51
C SER A 251 5.26 0.51 0.19
N LEU A 252 5.37 0.54 1.53
CA LEU A 252 5.34 1.81 2.29
C LEU A 252 6.40 2.81 1.82
N GLY A 253 7.59 2.32 1.44
CA GLY A 253 8.65 3.16 0.90
C GLY A 253 8.31 3.72 -0.49
N GLU A 254 7.72 2.91 -1.36
CA GLU A 254 7.24 3.34 -2.68
C GLU A 254 6.09 4.35 -2.57
N GLN A 255 5.14 4.11 -1.66
CA GLN A 255 4.03 5.02 -1.39
C GLN A 255 4.53 6.37 -0.84
N ALA A 256 5.46 6.36 0.11
CA ALA A 256 6.10 7.58 0.63
C ALA A 256 6.88 8.32 -0.46
N ARG A 257 7.48 7.59 -1.40
CA ARG A 257 8.16 8.17 -2.55
C ARG A 257 7.19 8.89 -3.47
N LEU A 258 6.07 8.25 -3.85
CA LEU A 258 5.03 8.87 -4.66
C LEU A 258 4.44 10.12 -3.97
N ALA A 259 4.15 10.01 -2.67
CA ALA A 259 3.69 11.14 -1.87
C ALA A 259 4.69 12.29 -1.88
N SER A 260 6.00 12.02 -1.89
CA SER A 260 7.05 13.03 -1.94
C SER A 260 7.09 13.76 -3.30
N LEU A 261 6.94 13.03 -4.41
CA LEU A 261 6.82 13.62 -5.75
C LEU A 261 5.61 14.56 -5.83
N VAL A 262 4.43 14.10 -5.39
CA VAL A 262 3.21 14.91 -5.36
C VAL A 262 3.33 16.06 -4.35
N ARG A 263 4.03 15.90 -3.23
CA ARG A 263 4.30 17.02 -2.32
C ARG A 263 5.17 18.10 -2.98
N GLY A 264 6.15 17.66 -3.76
CA GLY A 264 7.17 18.50 -4.38
C GLY A 264 6.77 19.16 -5.69
N HIS A 265 5.59 18.86 -6.25
CA HIS A 265 5.26 19.29 -7.61
C HIS A 265 4.96 20.79 -7.79
N ARG A 266 4.89 21.59 -6.71
CA ARG A 266 4.72 23.06 -6.80
C ARG A 266 5.17 23.77 -5.52
N ARG A 267 5.28 25.11 -5.60
CA ARG A 267 5.67 25.99 -4.48
C ARG A 267 7.07 25.66 -3.95
N LYS A 268 7.42 26.20 -2.78
CA LYS A 268 8.72 26.02 -2.14
C LYS A 268 9.11 24.54 -2.04
N LEU A 269 10.23 24.20 -2.67
CA LEU A 269 10.80 22.86 -2.65
C LEU A 269 11.63 22.67 -1.37
N ASN A 270 11.22 21.73 -0.52
CA ASN A 270 11.94 21.47 0.73
C ASN A 270 13.14 20.54 0.47
N LYS A 271 14.36 21.04 0.63
CA LYS A 271 15.61 20.27 0.47
C LYS A 271 15.65 19.00 1.32
N GLU A 272 15.09 19.03 2.52
CA GLU A 272 15.08 17.87 3.44
C GLU A 272 14.34 16.66 2.85
N LEU A 273 13.35 16.90 1.98
CA LEU A 273 12.59 15.81 1.34
C LEU A 273 13.46 14.96 0.40
N TRP A 274 14.56 15.53 -0.11
CA TRP A 274 15.38 14.93 -1.15
C TRP A 274 16.72 14.38 -0.65
N LYS A 275 17.17 14.80 0.54
CA LYS A 275 18.49 14.39 1.08
C LYS A 275 18.68 12.89 1.19
N SER A 276 17.62 12.15 1.52
CA SER A 276 17.66 10.69 1.70
C SER A 276 17.19 9.91 0.47
N GLN A 277 17.03 10.58 -0.67
CA GLN A 277 16.44 10.00 -1.88
C GLN A 277 17.47 9.96 -3.02
N PRO A 278 17.31 9.03 -3.99
CA PRO A 278 18.14 9.03 -5.19
C PRO A 278 18.06 10.38 -5.93
N PRO A 279 19.16 10.91 -6.49
CA PRO A 279 19.16 12.21 -7.20
C PRO A 279 18.09 12.31 -8.30
N GLN A 280 17.80 11.21 -8.98
CA GLN A 280 16.79 11.12 -10.04
C GLN A 280 15.39 11.55 -9.57
N MET A 281 15.06 11.38 -8.29
CA MET A 281 13.80 11.85 -7.72
C MET A 281 13.60 13.35 -7.87
N LEU A 282 14.69 14.10 -7.67
CA LEU A 282 14.66 15.55 -7.78
C LEU A 282 14.44 15.95 -9.24
N TYR A 283 15.05 15.24 -10.19
CA TYR A 283 14.83 15.44 -11.62
C TYR A 283 13.40 15.11 -12.05
N ILE A 284 12.84 13.99 -11.60
CA ILE A 284 11.44 13.63 -11.87
C ILE A 284 10.49 14.67 -11.28
N THR A 285 10.79 15.18 -10.08
CA THR A 285 10.00 16.27 -9.49
C THR A 285 10.11 17.54 -10.32
N LEU A 286 11.30 17.90 -10.79
CA LEU A 286 11.52 19.06 -11.65
C LEU A 286 10.71 18.96 -12.95
N LEU A 287 10.72 17.81 -13.62
CA LEU A 287 9.93 17.57 -14.83
C LEU A 287 8.44 17.75 -14.58
N LEU A 288 7.93 17.17 -13.48
CA LEU A 288 6.53 17.33 -13.08
C LEU A 288 6.19 18.80 -12.79
N ARG A 289 7.06 19.53 -12.09
CA ARG A 289 6.86 20.95 -11.75
C ARG A 289 6.72 21.81 -13.00
N LEU A 290 7.61 21.63 -13.97
CA LEU A 290 7.59 22.37 -15.23
C LEU A 290 6.33 22.02 -16.04
N ALA A 291 5.97 20.74 -16.12
CA ALA A 291 4.77 20.32 -16.85
C ALA A 291 3.48 20.90 -16.23
N VAL A 292 3.34 20.84 -14.91
CA VAL A 292 2.19 21.42 -14.18
C VAL A 292 2.13 22.94 -14.35
N LEU A 293 3.28 23.62 -14.33
CA LEU A 293 3.37 25.06 -14.53
C LEU A 293 2.85 25.46 -15.91
N LEU A 294 3.37 24.79 -16.95
CA LEU A 294 3.04 25.10 -18.34
C LEU A 294 1.61 24.69 -18.74
N GLN A 295 1.01 23.74 -18.02
CA GLN A 295 -0.38 23.31 -18.25
C GLN A 295 -1.38 24.00 -17.30
N ARG A 296 -0.95 24.99 -16.50
CA ARG A 296 -1.79 25.61 -15.47
C ARG A 296 -3.07 26.26 -16.03
N GLY A 297 -3.04 26.79 -17.26
CA GLY A 297 -4.22 27.34 -17.92
C GLY A 297 -5.22 26.29 -18.41
N ARG A 298 -4.91 24.99 -18.29
CA ARG A 298 -5.72 23.82 -18.70
C ARG A 298 -6.09 23.76 -20.19
N SER A 299 -5.80 24.79 -20.98
CA SER A 299 -6.07 24.89 -22.41
C SER A 299 -4.88 25.41 -23.23
N ASP A 300 -3.73 25.61 -22.59
CA ASP A 300 -2.59 26.28 -23.21
C ASP A 300 -1.93 25.37 -24.25
N ARG A 301 -1.99 25.78 -25.51
CA ARG A 301 -1.25 25.10 -26.58
C ARG A 301 0.19 25.56 -26.54
N LEU A 302 1.07 24.68 -26.10
CA LEU A 302 2.51 24.93 -26.09
C LEU A 302 3.09 24.90 -27.50
N PRO A 303 4.18 25.65 -27.75
CA PRO A 303 4.85 25.62 -29.04
C PRO A 303 5.48 24.25 -29.29
N ALA A 304 5.40 23.79 -30.55
CA ALA A 304 5.95 22.48 -30.94
C ALA A 304 7.48 22.41 -30.77
N ASP A 305 8.16 23.54 -30.90
CA ASP A 305 9.63 23.64 -30.86
C ASP A 305 10.17 23.93 -29.44
N LEU A 306 9.35 23.73 -28.40
CA LEU A 306 9.79 23.85 -27.02
C LEU A 306 10.82 22.76 -26.69
N THR A 307 12.05 23.16 -26.39
CA THR A 307 13.13 22.22 -26.06
C THR A 307 13.60 22.35 -24.61
N LEU A 308 14.03 21.21 -24.06
CA LEU A 308 14.53 21.06 -22.71
C LEU A 308 15.90 20.40 -22.73
N ASP A 309 16.89 21.06 -22.13
CA ASP A 309 18.26 20.58 -22.12
C ASP A 309 18.84 20.58 -20.72
N CYS A 310 19.82 19.70 -20.54
CA CYS A 310 20.51 19.53 -19.28
C CYS A 310 21.61 20.58 -19.16
N ALA A 311 21.62 21.32 -18.06
CA ALA A 311 22.68 22.27 -17.73
C ALA A 311 23.55 21.73 -16.58
N PRO A 312 24.81 22.18 -16.43
CA PRO A 312 25.73 21.68 -15.40
C PRO A 312 25.18 21.70 -13.96
N GLU A 313 24.24 22.60 -13.66
CA GLU A 313 23.62 22.76 -12.34
C GLU A 313 22.08 22.86 -12.40
N GLY A 314 21.46 22.31 -13.45
CA GLY A 314 20.01 22.31 -13.56
C GLY A 314 19.50 22.07 -14.97
N ILE A 315 18.63 22.95 -15.45
CA ILE A 315 17.88 22.75 -16.69
C ILE A 315 17.74 24.05 -17.47
N SER A 316 17.78 23.93 -18.80
CA SER A 316 17.56 25.04 -19.73
C SER A 316 16.33 24.75 -20.58
N MET A 317 15.46 25.74 -20.74
CA MET A 317 14.26 25.70 -21.59
C MET A 317 14.39 26.70 -22.72
N ARG A 318 14.21 26.26 -23.96
CA ARG A 318 14.21 27.19 -25.11
C ARG A 318 12.84 27.25 -25.74
N PHE A 319 12.29 28.46 -25.80
CA PHE A 319 11.04 28.78 -26.46
C PHE A 319 11.31 29.39 -27.85
N PRO A 320 10.34 29.35 -28.77
CA PRO A 320 10.44 30.14 -30.00
C PRO A 320 10.60 31.63 -29.69
N SER A 321 11.39 32.32 -30.50
CA SER A 321 11.65 33.76 -30.36
C SER A 321 10.33 34.54 -30.30
N GLY A 322 10.19 35.43 -29.30
CA GLY A 322 9.00 36.25 -29.10
C GLY A 322 7.85 35.54 -28.36
N TRP A 323 7.94 34.24 -28.09
CA TRP A 323 6.83 33.49 -27.49
C TRP A 323 6.60 33.88 -26.02
N LEU A 324 7.66 34.01 -25.23
CA LEU A 324 7.53 34.38 -23.81
C LEU A 324 7.09 35.84 -23.62
N GLU A 325 7.45 36.72 -24.55
CA GLU A 325 6.95 38.10 -24.61
C GLU A 325 5.44 38.13 -24.86
N ALA A 326 4.93 37.24 -25.72
CA ALA A 326 3.50 37.08 -25.99
C ALA A 326 2.73 36.38 -24.85
N HIS A 327 3.42 35.67 -23.95
CA HIS A 327 2.83 34.89 -22.86
C HIS A 327 3.38 35.33 -21.47
N PRO A 328 3.08 36.56 -21.03
CA PRO A 328 3.68 37.14 -19.82
C PRO A 328 3.35 36.38 -18.53
N LEU A 329 2.18 35.73 -18.45
CA LEU A 329 1.82 34.89 -17.29
C LEU A 329 2.71 33.63 -17.19
N THR A 330 3.04 33.02 -18.33
CA THR A 330 3.95 31.87 -18.38
C THR A 330 5.35 32.29 -17.98
N ARG A 331 5.83 33.43 -18.50
CA ARG A 331 7.12 34.01 -18.13
C ARG A 331 7.20 34.29 -16.62
N ALA A 332 6.22 34.99 -16.05
CA ALA A 332 6.19 35.27 -14.62
C ALA A 332 6.15 33.99 -13.77
N GLY A 333 5.43 32.95 -14.23
CA GLY A 333 5.43 31.64 -13.60
C GLY A 333 6.82 30.98 -13.60
N LEU A 334 7.53 31.01 -14.72
CA LEU A 334 8.90 30.48 -14.84
C LEU A 334 9.90 31.27 -13.99
N GLU A 335 9.72 32.58 -13.85
CA GLU A 335 10.52 33.42 -12.94
C GLU A 335 10.31 33.00 -11.48
N GLU A 336 9.06 32.82 -11.02
CA GLU A 336 8.76 32.30 -9.67
C GLU A 336 9.35 30.89 -9.46
N GLU A 337 9.26 30.04 -10.48
CA GLU A 337 9.77 28.68 -10.43
C GLU A 337 11.30 28.64 -10.35
N ARG A 338 11.99 29.50 -11.11
CA ARG A 338 13.44 29.68 -11.02
C ARG A 338 13.88 30.02 -9.60
N ASP A 339 13.14 30.89 -8.90
CA ASP A 339 13.45 31.25 -7.52
C ASP A 339 13.25 30.08 -6.54
N TYR A 340 12.18 29.29 -6.72
CA TYR A 340 11.97 28.08 -5.92
C TYR A 340 13.07 27.04 -6.12
N LEU A 341 13.52 26.85 -7.37
CA LEU A 341 14.58 25.91 -7.72
C LEU A 341 15.95 26.38 -7.23
N ALA A 342 16.26 27.68 -7.35
CA ALA A 342 17.49 28.25 -6.83
C ALA A 342 17.60 28.04 -5.31
N ALA A 343 16.50 28.24 -4.57
CA ALA A 343 16.45 27.93 -3.14
C ALA A 343 16.70 26.44 -2.84
N ALA A 344 16.41 25.54 -3.78
CA ALA A 344 16.68 24.11 -3.73
C ALA A 344 18.09 23.71 -4.22
N GLY A 345 18.88 24.65 -4.75
CA GLY A 345 20.20 24.38 -5.32
C GLY A 345 20.18 23.91 -6.77
N LEU A 346 19.10 24.21 -7.51
CA LEU A 346 18.95 23.92 -8.93
C LEU A 346 18.79 25.23 -9.72
N ARG A 347 19.41 25.30 -10.89
CA ARG A 347 19.29 26.44 -11.80
C ARG A 347 18.25 26.16 -12.88
N LEU A 348 17.34 27.10 -13.10
CA LEU A 348 16.43 27.10 -14.25
C LEU A 348 16.80 28.28 -15.15
N GLU A 349 17.19 27.98 -16.37
CA GLU A 349 17.38 28.96 -17.43
C GLU A 349 16.25 28.82 -18.44
N PHE A 350 15.76 29.94 -18.95
CA PHE A 350 14.80 29.93 -20.05
C PHE A 350 15.05 31.14 -20.96
N THR A 351 14.94 30.91 -22.26
CA THR A 351 15.13 31.92 -23.32
C THR A 351 14.04 31.85 -24.35
#